data_AF-A0A9F2QUL8-F1
#
_entry.id   AF-A0A9F2QUL8-F1
#
_cell.length_a   1.000
_cell.length_b   1.000
_cell.length_c   1.000
_cell.angle_alpha   90.00
_cell.angle_beta   90.00
_cell.angle_gamma   90.00
#
_symmetry.space_group_name_H-M   'P 1'
#
loop_
_entity.id
_entity.type
_entity.pdbx_description
1 polymer ?
#
loop_
_entity_poly.entity_id
_entity_poly.type
_entity_poly.pdbx_seq_one_letter_code
_entity_poly.pdbx_strand_id
1 'polypeptide(L)'
;MTGILCDWLNREVKLSRTVDSESFSREFSSGYLIGELLNKYELQEDFDQFSQSRLANAKLNNFSRMEPTLQLLGVQFDQNVARNIMTEQHGAAIKLVYQLYVALEKKKKAGLTGVAMDAMRPSAHAKLKSVGTEIYRERLKTLVPRQADLSLQQISDSFQNKAKILESKIASMQFVKQQQAKQIQEEKKVQELEKKIVEKRRQNEIMAKIQAAVIQIPKPLPQHTDKAIEDQKLQKKKKEAENTYTEIKNFEKQMRKEAALPAKLTESMMNAVIQAQELSVENPAITELLNTYSDDEYIRKIQKRLEEDTFAREQREKRRRKMLREQLIAHEAQEEAYREEQLINRLMRQSQQERRIAVQLMHVRHEKEVLWQNRIYREKQFEERRLKEFQEALDREEALAEQEKIELAEQTLREKQLHAKLAAERAEARYEKHYEICWEVVEQIIDLATKIGEYRTLTNNLIPAKLMRDWEELFLKGKPIYEQADIDQLPDKPTPEQLVELDKINLLDEKDYDDYKVLPTDMA
;
A
#
# COMPACT_ATOMS: atom_id res chain seq x y z
N MET A 1 36.81 -24.97 38.62
CA MET A 1 36.29 -24.02 39.63
C MET A 1 34.78 -24.10 39.79
N THR A 2 33.98 -24.10 38.71
CA THR A 2 32.51 -24.29 38.78
C THR A 2 32.09 -25.60 39.43
N GLY A 3 32.77 -26.72 39.13
CA GLY A 3 32.43 -28.02 39.74
C GLY A 3 32.48 -28.04 41.27
N ILE A 4 33.47 -27.38 41.88
CA ILE A 4 33.61 -27.29 43.35
C ILE A 4 32.46 -26.49 43.96
N LEU A 5 32.04 -25.41 43.31
CA LEU A 5 30.90 -24.61 43.75
C LEU A 5 29.58 -25.38 43.57
N CYS A 6 29.40 -26.10 42.47
CA CYS A 6 28.24 -26.96 42.27
C CYS A 6 28.16 -28.06 43.34
N ASP A 7 29.29 -28.71 43.66
CA ASP A 7 29.34 -29.71 44.74
C ASP A 7 29.02 -29.10 46.10
N TRP A 8 29.56 -27.92 46.41
CA TRP A 8 29.25 -27.19 47.64
C TRP A 8 27.75 -26.85 47.75
N LEU A 9 27.17 -26.27 46.70
CA LEU A 9 25.77 -25.87 46.68
C LEU A 9 24.81 -27.08 46.78
N ASN A 10 25.12 -28.16 46.07
CA ASN A 10 24.25 -29.34 45.99
C ASN A 10 24.41 -30.27 47.20
N ARG A 11 25.64 -30.49 47.71
CA ARG A 11 25.91 -31.47 48.79
C ARG A 11 25.90 -30.85 50.17
N GLU A 12 26.48 -29.67 50.35
CA GLU A 12 26.60 -29.03 51.67
C GLU A 12 25.41 -28.13 51.98
N VAL A 13 25.07 -27.20 51.07
CA VAL A 13 23.99 -26.23 51.28
C VAL A 13 22.61 -26.83 50.96
N LYS A 14 22.53 -27.80 50.04
CA LYS A 14 21.31 -28.50 49.60
C LYS A 14 20.19 -27.56 49.17
N LEU A 15 20.45 -26.69 48.18
CA LEU A 15 19.43 -25.77 47.65
C LEU A 15 18.22 -26.51 47.05
N SER A 16 17.09 -25.81 46.95
CA SER A 16 15.83 -26.34 46.43
C SER A 16 15.89 -26.79 44.95
N ARG A 17 16.90 -26.37 44.18
CA ARG A 17 17.20 -26.87 42.84
C ARG A 17 18.66 -27.33 42.71
N THR A 18 18.86 -28.41 41.96
CA THR A 18 20.18 -28.90 41.59
C THR A 18 20.81 -28.00 40.54
N VAL A 19 22.05 -27.56 40.77
CA VAL A 19 22.77 -26.65 39.89
C VAL A 19 23.84 -27.40 39.10
N ASP A 20 23.76 -27.34 37.78
CA ASP A 20 24.78 -27.90 36.87
C ASP A 20 25.71 -26.82 36.33
N SER A 21 26.91 -27.21 35.87
CA SER A 21 27.90 -26.25 35.36
C SER A 21 27.46 -25.53 34.09
N GLU A 22 26.58 -26.13 33.28
CA GLU A 22 26.07 -25.53 32.03
C GLU A 22 24.88 -24.60 32.29
N SER A 23 24.02 -24.94 33.25
CA SER A 23 22.82 -24.17 33.60
C SER A 23 23.05 -23.13 34.71
N PHE A 24 24.26 -23.06 35.27
CA PHE A 24 24.62 -22.21 36.41
C PHE A 24 24.17 -20.75 36.24
N SER A 25 24.51 -20.11 35.12
CA SER A 25 24.12 -18.71 34.88
C SER A 25 22.61 -18.52 34.82
N ARG A 26 21.88 -19.52 34.30
CA ARG A 26 20.42 -19.46 34.08
C ARG A 26 19.65 -19.63 35.38
N GLU A 27 20.03 -20.58 36.22
CA GLU A 27 19.35 -20.86 37.49
C GLU A 27 19.57 -19.74 38.51
N PHE A 28 20.76 -19.10 38.50
CA PHE A 28 21.06 -17.97 39.38
C PHE A 28 20.52 -16.61 38.87
N SER A 29 20.04 -16.54 37.62
CA SER A 29 19.55 -15.29 36.99
C SER A 29 18.30 -14.70 37.64
N SER A 30 17.51 -15.52 38.36
CA SER A 30 16.32 -15.07 39.09
C SER A 30 16.67 -14.38 40.40
N GLY A 31 17.88 -14.58 40.93
CA GLY A 31 18.29 -14.13 42.26
C GLY A 31 17.69 -14.95 43.42
N TYR A 32 16.72 -15.82 43.16
CA TYR A 32 16.03 -16.61 44.18
C TYR A 32 16.97 -17.59 44.90
N LEU A 33 17.79 -18.33 44.15
CA LEU A 33 18.73 -19.30 44.73
C LEU A 33 19.81 -18.63 45.60
N ILE A 34 20.16 -17.38 45.29
CA ILE A 34 21.10 -16.62 46.13
C ILE A 34 20.41 -16.14 47.40
N GLY A 35 19.15 -15.70 47.31
CA GLY A 35 18.34 -15.40 48.49
C GLY A 35 18.15 -16.62 49.40
N GLU A 36 17.90 -17.80 48.82
CA GLU A 36 17.76 -19.06 49.56
C GLU A 36 19.06 -19.42 50.27
N LEU A 37 20.19 -19.26 49.56
CA LEU A 37 21.51 -19.45 50.13
C LEU A 37 21.74 -18.51 51.33
N LEU A 38 21.40 -17.23 51.22
CA LEU A 38 21.54 -16.28 52.33
C LEU A 38 20.61 -16.61 53.51
N ASN A 39 19.37 -17.06 53.23
CA ASN A 39 18.42 -17.47 54.25
C ASN A 39 18.92 -18.67 55.06
N LYS A 40 19.50 -19.68 54.40
CA LYS A 40 20.08 -20.86 55.08
C LYS A 40 21.25 -20.54 56.03
N TYR A 41 21.90 -19.39 55.85
CA TYR A 41 22.95 -18.90 56.75
C TYR A 41 22.45 -17.84 57.73
N GLU A 42 21.11 -17.71 57.90
CA GLU A 42 20.43 -16.77 58.80
C GLU A 42 20.86 -15.32 58.55
N LEU A 43 20.97 -14.95 57.27
CA LEU A 43 21.36 -13.60 56.85
C LEU A 43 20.23 -12.81 56.20
N GLN A 44 19.15 -13.49 55.81
CA GLN A 44 18.03 -12.87 55.10
C GLN A 44 16.72 -13.35 55.70
N GLU A 45 16.08 -12.48 56.48
CA GLU A 45 14.81 -12.77 57.15
C GLU A 45 13.59 -12.60 56.22
N ASP A 46 13.70 -11.76 55.18
CA ASP A 46 12.60 -11.44 54.26
C ASP A 46 12.48 -12.40 53.06
N PHE A 47 12.98 -13.64 53.19
CA PHE A 47 13.00 -14.63 52.10
C PHE A 47 11.60 -14.96 51.55
N ASP A 48 10.55 -14.85 52.36
CA ASP A 48 9.17 -15.09 51.92
C ASP A 48 8.71 -14.14 50.81
N GLN A 49 9.38 -12.97 50.67
CA GLN A 49 9.08 -11.98 49.65
C GLN A 49 9.86 -12.21 48.33
N PHE A 50 10.71 -13.25 48.28
CA PHE A 50 11.44 -13.65 47.08
C PHE A 50 10.57 -14.51 46.16
N SER A 51 10.69 -14.26 44.86
CA SER A 51 9.91 -14.99 43.85
C SER A 51 10.81 -15.78 42.89
N GLN A 52 10.41 -17.00 42.54
CA GLN A 52 11.13 -17.83 41.55
C GLN A 52 10.89 -17.39 40.10
N SER A 53 10.03 -16.39 39.89
CA SER A 53 9.62 -15.92 38.58
C SER A 53 10.81 -15.33 37.80
N ARG A 54 10.85 -15.62 36.50
CA ARG A 54 11.90 -15.11 35.59
C ARG A 54 11.59 -13.72 35.03
N LEU A 55 10.46 -13.12 35.42
CA LEU A 55 10.06 -11.78 35.01
C LEU A 55 11.03 -10.71 35.52
N ALA A 56 11.18 -9.62 34.77
CA ALA A 56 12.08 -8.51 35.13
C ALA A 56 11.77 -7.92 36.51
N ASN A 57 10.48 -7.76 36.85
CA ASN A 57 10.05 -7.22 38.15
C ASN A 57 10.43 -8.15 39.32
N ALA A 58 10.31 -9.46 39.11
CA ALA A 58 10.69 -10.48 40.09
C ALA A 58 12.21 -10.48 40.33
N LYS A 59 13.00 -10.45 39.25
CA LYS A 59 14.46 -10.29 39.32
C LYS A 59 14.84 -9.01 40.07
N LEU A 60 14.27 -7.87 39.70
CA LEU A 60 14.54 -6.59 40.36
C LEU A 60 14.20 -6.59 41.86
N ASN A 61 13.08 -7.20 42.25
CA ASN A 61 12.69 -7.33 43.66
C ASN A 61 13.71 -8.17 44.43
N ASN A 62 14.07 -9.35 43.91
CA ASN A 62 15.02 -10.25 44.57
C ASN A 62 16.41 -9.61 44.71
N PHE A 63 16.93 -9.00 43.64
CA PHE A 63 18.28 -8.40 43.62
C PHE A 63 18.40 -7.08 44.40
N SER A 64 17.29 -6.35 44.60
CA SER A 64 17.30 -5.17 45.48
C SER A 64 17.28 -5.54 46.96
N ARG A 65 16.61 -6.64 47.33
CA ARG A 65 16.52 -7.11 48.73
C ARG A 65 17.80 -7.75 49.25
N MET A 66 18.59 -8.34 48.38
CA MET A 66 19.85 -8.97 48.75
C MET A 66 21.05 -8.01 48.75
N GLU A 67 20.90 -6.79 48.23
CA GLU A 67 22.00 -5.81 48.19
C GLU A 67 22.51 -5.44 49.60
N PRO A 68 21.64 -5.13 50.60
CA PRO A 68 22.07 -4.79 51.95
C PRO A 68 22.84 -5.93 52.63
N THR A 69 22.39 -7.17 52.44
CA THR A 69 23.01 -8.36 53.05
C THR A 69 24.36 -8.70 52.43
N LEU A 70 24.49 -8.57 51.10
CA LEU A 70 25.78 -8.76 50.42
C LEU A 70 26.81 -7.69 50.81
N GLN A 71 26.37 -6.43 50.95
CA GLN A 71 27.24 -5.36 51.45
C GLN A 71 27.60 -5.53 52.94
N LEU A 72 26.74 -6.17 53.75
CA LEU A 72 27.05 -6.52 55.14
C LEU A 72 28.20 -7.53 55.20
N LEU A 73 28.21 -8.51 54.29
CA LEU A 73 29.26 -9.51 54.15
C LEU A 73 30.56 -8.97 53.52
N GLY A 74 30.60 -7.70 53.11
CA GLY A 74 31.76 -7.09 52.45
C GLY A 74 31.96 -7.56 51.00
N VAL A 75 30.92 -8.14 50.38
CA VAL A 75 30.93 -8.51 48.96
C VAL A 75 30.60 -7.28 48.12
N GLN A 76 31.43 -6.99 47.12
CA GLN A 76 31.23 -5.87 46.20
C GLN A 76 30.10 -6.21 45.22
N PHE A 77 28.90 -5.70 45.49
CA PHE A 77 27.71 -5.95 44.70
C PHE A 77 27.20 -4.67 44.04
N ASP A 78 27.70 -4.40 42.83
CA ASP A 78 27.32 -3.23 42.04
C ASP A 78 26.13 -3.51 41.12
N GLN A 79 25.48 -2.43 40.67
CA GLN A 79 24.36 -2.47 39.73
C GLN A 79 24.72 -3.20 38.43
N ASN A 80 25.97 -3.04 37.97
CA ASN A 80 26.49 -3.71 36.79
C ASN A 80 26.61 -5.22 37.01
N VAL A 81 27.03 -5.65 38.20
CA VAL A 81 27.13 -7.08 38.56
C VAL A 81 25.73 -7.69 38.59
N ALA A 82 24.77 -7.01 39.22
CA ALA A 82 23.37 -7.44 39.24
C ALA A 82 22.78 -7.55 37.83
N ARG A 83 22.97 -6.53 36.98
CA ARG A 83 22.53 -6.55 35.58
C ARG A 83 23.15 -7.73 34.82
N ASN A 84 24.46 -7.92 34.94
CA ASN A 84 25.17 -8.98 34.23
C ASN A 84 24.65 -10.37 34.62
N ILE A 85 24.30 -10.58 35.90
CA ILE A 85 23.67 -11.82 36.38
C ILE A 85 22.24 -11.96 35.83
N MET A 86 21.44 -10.88 35.86
CA MET A 86 20.06 -10.91 35.34
C MET A 86 20.00 -11.22 33.84
N THR A 87 20.99 -10.75 33.07
CA THR A 87 21.16 -11.01 31.63
C THR A 87 21.90 -12.32 31.32
N GLU A 88 22.11 -13.18 32.33
CA GLU A 88 22.72 -14.50 32.17
C GLU A 88 24.15 -14.49 31.59
N GLN A 89 24.91 -13.42 31.82
CA GLN A 89 26.29 -13.37 31.34
C GLN A 89 27.12 -14.50 31.96
N HIS A 90 27.85 -15.22 31.10
CA HIS A 90 28.72 -16.31 31.52
C HIS A 90 29.78 -15.81 32.50
N GLY A 91 29.94 -16.52 33.63
CA GLY A 91 30.94 -16.21 34.65
C GLY A 91 30.52 -15.17 35.71
N ALA A 92 29.54 -14.31 35.44
CA ALA A 92 29.12 -13.26 36.39
C ALA A 92 28.52 -13.86 37.68
N ALA A 93 27.58 -14.80 37.54
CA ALA A 93 26.98 -15.51 38.68
C ALA A 93 28.03 -16.34 39.44
N ILE A 94 28.92 -17.02 38.71
CA ILE A 94 29.97 -17.88 39.30
C ILE A 94 30.91 -17.05 40.18
N LYS A 95 31.33 -15.88 39.69
CA LYS A 95 32.20 -14.97 40.43
C LYS A 95 31.55 -14.47 41.72
N LEU A 96 30.27 -14.11 41.66
CA LEU A 96 29.51 -13.67 42.84
C LEU A 96 29.36 -14.79 43.87
N VAL A 97 28.95 -15.99 43.44
CA VAL A 97 28.76 -17.14 44.32
C VAL A 97 30.09 -17.58 44.95
N TYR A 98 31.20 -17.48 44.22
CA TYR A 98 32.54 -17.72 44.78
C TYR A 98 32.91 -16.70 45.87
N GLN A 99 32.66 -15.40 45.63
CA GLN A 99 32.88 -14.36 46.64
C GLN A 99 32.03 -14.59 47.89
N LEU A 100 30.77 -14.99 47.70
CA LEU A 100 29.86 -15.40 48.76
C LEU A 100 30.39 -16.60 49.53
N TYR A 101 30.85 -17.65 48.85
CA TYR A 101 31.44 -18.83 49.48
C TYR A 101 32.59 -18.45 50.43
N VAL A 102 33.54 -17.63 49.97
CA VAL A 102 34.67 -17.17 50.79
C VAL A 102 34.19 -16.31 51.97
N ALA A 103 33.21 -15.43 51.77
CA ALA A 103 32.68 -14.57 52.83
C ALA A 103 31.92 -15.37 53.89
N LEU A 104 31.10 -16.34 53.48
CA LEU A 104 30.33 -17.20 54.35
C LEU A 104 31.21 -18.17 55.13
N GLU A 105 32.27 -18.71 54.53
CA GLU A 105 33.25 -19.52 55.27
C GLU A 105 33.99 -18.71 56.33
N LYS A 106 34.38 -17.47 56.02
CA LYS A 106 35.01 -16.57 57.01
C LYS A 106 34.05 -16.28 58.17
N LYS A 107 32.77 -16.02 57.87
CA LYS A 107 31.72 -15.82 58.88
C LYS A 107 31.53 -17.08 59.75
N LYS A 108 31.41 -18.26 59.12
CA LYS A 108 31.24 -19.53 59.83
C LYS A 108 32.40 -19.81 60.80
N LYS A 109 33.63 -19.47 60.41
CA LYS A 109 34.82 -19.59 61.27
C LYS A 109 34.83 -18.59 62.43
N ALA A 110 34.22 -17.42 62.24
CA ALA A 110 34.17 -16.37 63.24
C ALA A 110 32.94 -16.46 64.18
N GLY A 111 31.94 -17.28 63.85
CA GLY A 111 30.75 -17.52 64.68
C GLY A 111 29.78 -16.34 64.81
N LEU A 112 29.90 -15.29 63.97
CA LEU A 112 29.02 -14.12 64.03
C LEU A 112 27.69 -14.40 63.31
N THR A 113 26.57 -14.06 63.95
CA THR A 113 25.24 -14.02 63.32
C THR A 113 25.02 -12.72 62.53
N GLY A 114 24.04 -12.69 61.62
CA GLY A 114 23.74 -11.48 60.83
C GLY A 114 23.42 -10.27 61.70
N VAL A 115 22.66 -10.50 62.78
CA VAL A 115 22.29 -9.49 63.78
C VAL A 115 23.50 -8.96 64.55
N ALA A 116 24.48 -9.82 64.88
CA ALA A 116 25.72 -9.39 65.55
C ALA A 116 26.60 -8.51 64.65
N MET A 117 26.67 -8.80 63.35
CA MET A 117 27.40 -7.99 62.37
C MET A 117 26.79 -6.60 62.20
N ASP A 118 25.47 -6.50 62.24
CA ASP A 118 24.77 -5.22 62.11
C ASP A 118 24.83 -4.40 63.43
N ALA A 119 24.79 -5.06 64.58
CA ALA A 119 24.97 -4.43 65.89
C ALA A 119 26.40 -3.92 66.15
N MET A 120 27.42 -4.59 65.58
CA MET A 120 28.82 -4.15 65.66
C MET A 120 29.14 -2.96 64.73
N ARG A 121 28.18 -2.48 63.95
CA ARG A 121 28.39 -1.46 62.92
C ARG A 121 28.18 -0.03 63.46
N PRO A 122 29.05 0.94 63.11
CA PRO A 122 28.85 2.34 63.52
C PRO A 122 27.52 2.92 63.00
N SER A 123 26.73 3.57 63.88
CA SER A 123 25.38 4.07 63.59
C SER A 123 25.30 5.04 62.39
N ALA A 124 26.36 5.84 62.15
CA ALA A 124 26.44 6.74 60.99
C ALA A 124 26.49 5.99 59.64
N HIS A 125 27.08 4.79 59.62
CA HIS A 125 27.14 3.95 58.41
C HIS A 125 25.83 3.22 58.12
N ALA A 126 24.96 3.00 59.10
CA ALA A 126 23.65 2.40 58.88
C ALA A 126 22.70 3.36 58.13
N LYS A 127 22.64 4.64 58.53
CA LYS A 127 21.76 5.65 57.90
C LYS A 127 22.21 6.08 56.50
N LEU A 128 23.52 6.12 56.22
CA LEU A 128 24.03 6.41 54.87
C LEU A 128 23.65 5.30 53.87
N LYS A 129 23.60 4.05 54.34
CA LYS A 129 23.31 2.87 53.51
C LYS A 129 21.83 2.74 53.16
N SER A 130 20.90 3.11 54.04
CA SER A 130 19.47 3.13 53.67
C SER A 130 19.21 4.06 52.47
N VAL A 131 19.87 5.22 52.44
CA VAL A 131 19.82 6.15 51.30
C VAL A 131 20.53 5.57 50.06
N GLY A 132 21.67 4.89 50.26
CA GLY A 132 22.39 4.20 49.18
C GLY A 132 21.58 3.09 48.49
N THR A 133 20.85 2.30 49.28
CA THR A 133 19.99 1.20 48.80
C THR A 133 18.79 1.71 47.99
N GLU A 134 18.21 2.86 48.35
CA GLU A 134 17.15 3.49 47.54
C GLU A 134 17.69 3.97 46.17
N ILE A 135 18.85 4.63 46.16
CA ILE A 135 19.50 5.06 44.91
C ILE A 135 19.90 3.85 44.06
N TYR A 136 20.36 2.76 44.70
CA TYR A 136 20.68 1.51 44.03
C TYR A 136 19.45 0.93 43.33
N ARG A 137 18.32 0.86 44.04
CA ARG A 137 17.05 0.34 43.51
C ARG A 137 16.55 1.15 42.32
N GLU A 138 16.57 2.47 42.40
CA GLU A 138 16.12 3.34 41.30
C GLU A 138 17.01 3.21 40.06
N ARG A 139 18.34 3.17 40.23
CA ARG A 139 19.26 2.96 39.10
C ARG A 139 19.10 1.57 38.48
N LEU A 140 18.90 0.53 39.30
CA LEU A 140 18.67 -0.83 38.83
C LEU A 140 17.40 -0.90 37.95
N LYS A 141 16.32 -0.21 38.34
CA LYS A 141 15.08 -0.11 37.54
C LYS A 141 15.30 0.53 36.18
N THR A 142 16.22 1.49 36.05
CA THR A 142 16.50 2.15 34.75
C THR A 142 17.35 1.29 33.82
N LEU A 143 18.18 0.40 34.36
CA LEU A 143 19.08 -0.46 33.58
C LEU A 143 18.44 -1.75 33.07
N VAL A 144 17.34 -2.19 33.70
CA VAL A 144 16.62 -3.40 33.32
C VAL A 144 15.42 -3.03 32.44
N PRO A 145 15.37 -3.49 31.18
CA PRO A 145 14.25 -3.23 30.28
C PRO A 145 12.93 -3.69 30.90
N ARG A 146 11.88 -2.86 30.81
CA ARG A 146 10.56 -3.26 31.30
C ARG A 146 9.97 -4.31 30.36
N GLN A 147 9.14 -5.18 30.92
CA GLN A 147 8.45 -6.20 30.14
C GLN A 147 7.53 -5.59 29.07
N ALA A 148 6.94 -4.43 29.35
CA ALA A 148 6.16 -3.66 28.38
C ALA A 148 7.03 -3.24 27.17
N ASP A 149 8.25 -2.74 27.42
CA ASP A 149 9.16 -2.30 26.37
C ASP A 149 9.60 -3.47 25.47
N LEU A 150 9.90 -4.63 26.08
CA LEU A 150 10.20 -5.87 25.36
C LEU A 150 9.03 -6.32 24.48
N SER A 151 7.80 -6.23 24.99
CA SER A 151 6.60 -6.59 24.22
C SER A 151 6.35 -5.61 23.06
N LEU A 152 6.56 -4.31 23.27
CA LEU A 152 6.44 -3.29 22.23
C LEU A 152 7.50 -3.49 21.14
N GLN A 153 8.73 -3.87 21.52
CA GLN A 153 9.79 -4.18 20.57
C GLN A 153 9.44 -5.40 19.71
N GLN A 154 8.92 -6.48 20.32
CA GLN A 154 8.44 -7.66 19.58
C GLN A 154 7.30 -7.32 18.61
N ILE A 155 6.37 -6.47 19.04
CA ILE A 155 5.28 -5.98 18.18
C ILE A 155 5.88 -5.19 17.00
N SER A 156 6.78 -4.24 17.27
CA SER A 156 7.46 -3.45 16.23
C SER A 156 8.19 -4.33 15.22
N ASP A 157 8.97 -5.30 15.70
CA ASP A 157 9.69 -6.26 14.85
C ASP A 157 8.74 -7.08 13.98
N SER A 158 7.59 -7.49 14.53
CA SER A 158 6.56 -8.20 13.77
C SER A 158 5.99 -7.36 12.62
N PHE A 159 5.78 -6.06 12.84
CA PHE A 159 5.30 -5.12 11.82
C PHE A 159 6.37 -4.85 10.76
N GLN A 160 7.62 -4.66 11.17
CA GLN A 160 8.74 -4.47 10.24
C GLN A 160 8.94 -5.71 9.36
N ASN A 161 8.83 -6.91 9.93
CA ASN A 161 8.92 -8.15 9.17
C ASN A 161 7.77 -8.30 8.17
N LYS A 162 6.54 -7.96 8.57
CA LYS A 162 5.38 -7.92 7.66
C LYS A 162 5.59 -6.92 6.52
N ALA A 163 6.14 -5.74 6.82
CA ALA A 163 6.46 -4.73 5.80
C ALA A 163 7.49 -5.25 4.78
N LYS A 164 8.60 -5.84 5.25
CA LYS A 164 9.62 -6.46 4.37
C LYS A 164 9.03 -7.56 3.47
N ILE A 165 8.14 -8.39 4.01
CA ILE A 165 7.45 -9.42 3.22
C ILE A 165 6.59 -8.77 2.14
N LEU A 166 5.85 -7.71 2.46
CA LEU A 166 5.02 -6.99 1.50
C LEU A 166 5.85 -6.33 0.41
N GLU A 167 6.95 -5.68 0.77
CA GLU A 167 7.93 -5.11 -0.18
C GLU A 167 8.49 -6.19 -1.12
N SER A 168 8.87 -7.35 -0.58
CA SER A 168 9.38 -8.46 -1.41
C SER A 168 8.33 -8.99 -2.40
N LYS A 169 7.05 -9.04 -2.01
CA LYS A 169 5.93 -9.41 -2.89
C LYS A 169 5.69 -8.38 -3.97
N ILE A 170 5.75 -7.08 -3.63
CA ILE A 170 5.62 -5.99 -4.60
C ILE A 170 6.75 -6.05 -5.62
N ALA A 171 8.00 -6.21 -5.17
CA ALA A 171 9.16 -6.35 -6.05
C ALA A 171 9.01 -7.55 -7.00
N SER A 172 8.56 -8.70 -6.48
CA SER A 172 8.31 -9.90 -7.29
C SER A 172 7.21 -9.67 -8.33
N MET A 173 6.12 -9.00 -7.96
CA MET A 173 5.03 -8.66 -8.88
C MET A 173 5.50 -7.69 -9.97
N GLN A 174 6.31 -6.69 -9.63
CA GLN A 174 6.89 -5.76 -10.59
C GLN A 174 7.81 -6.48 -11.59
N PHE A 175 8.63 -7.42 -11.10
CA PHE A 175 9.50 -8.23 -11.95
C PHE A 175 8.70 -9.08 -12.96
N VAL A 176 7.63 -9.75 -12.51
CA VAL A 176 6.74 -10.51 -13.40
C VAL A 176 6.09 -9.62 -14.45
N LYS A 177 5.58 -8.44 -14.06
CA LYS A 177 5.01 -7.47 -15.01
C LYS A 177 6.03 -7.01 -16.05
N GLN A 178 7.28 -6.77 -15.66
CA GLN A 178 8.35 -6.42 -16.59
C GLN A 178 8.68 -7.56 -17.56
N GLN A 179 8.69 -8.82 -17.08
CA GLN A 179 8.89 -9.98 -17.96
C GLN A 179 7.74 -10.13 -18.98
N GLN A 180 6.49 -9.98 -18.55
CA GLN A 180 5.33 -10.03 -19.46
C GLN A 180 5.40 -8.91 -20.50
N ALA A 181 5.77 -7.69 -20.11
CA ALA A 181 5.94 -6.58 -21.05
C ALA A 181 7.02 -6.86 -22.11
N LYS A 182 8.14 -7.49 -21.72
CA LYS A 182 9.18 -7.92 -22.65
C LYS A 182 8.68 -9.00 -23.62
N GLN A 183 7.96 -10.01 -23.13
CA GLN A 183 7.37 -11.06 -23.96
C GLN A 183 6.40 -10.47 -25.00
N ILE A 184 5.50 -9.58 -24.59
CA ILE A 184 4.58 -8.88 -25.51
C ILE A 184 5.35 -8.09 -26.57
N GLN A 185 6.47 -7.47 -26.21
CA GLN A 185 7.31 -6.73 -27.16
C GLN A 185 8.01 -7.67 -28.17
N GLU A 186 8.49 -8.83 -27.72
CA GLU A 186 9.08 -9.86 -28.58
C GLU A 186 8.04 -10.47 -29.53
N GLU A 187 6.86 -10.81 -29.03
CA GLU A 187 5.74 -11.29 -29.86
C GLU A 187 5.36 -10.29 -30.96
N LYS A 188 5.31 -9.00 -30.64
CA LYS A 188 5.07 -7.94 -31.64
C LYS A 188 6.15 -7.91 -32.73
N LYS A 189 7.43 -8.07 -32.36
CA LYS A 189 8.53 -8.15 -33.34
C LYS A 189 8.41 -9.38 -34.24
N VAL A 190 8.05 -10.53 -33.68
CA VAL A 190 7.83 -11.76 -34.45
C VAL A 190 6.68 -11.59 -35.43
N GLN A 191 5.54 -11.05 -34.99
CA GLN A 191 4.39 -10.77 -35.87
C GLN A 191 4.75 -9.80 -37.02
N GLU A 192 5.59 -8.80 -36.75
CA GLU A 192 6.04 -7.86 -37.80
C GLU A 192 6.98 -8.55 -38.82
N LEU A 193 7.86 -9.44 -38.36
CA LEU A 193 8.71 -10.26 -39.24
C LEU A 193 7.88 -11.22 -40.08
N GLU A 194 6.89 -11.89 -39.50
CA GLU A 194 5.98 -12.78 -40.23
C GLU A 194 5.22 -12.04 -41.34
N LYS A 195 4.72 -10.83 -41.06
CA LYS A 195 4.10 -9.96 -42.08
C LYS A 195 5.05 -9.68 -43.25
N LYS A 196 6.30 -9.31 -42.96
CA LYS A 196 7.33 -9.06 -44.00
C LYS A 196 7.64 -10.32 -44.82
N ILE A 197 7.69 -11.50 -44.19
CA ILE A 197 7.90 -12.77 -44.88
C ILE A 197 6.71 -13.08 -45.81
N VAL A 198 5.48 -12.88 -45.34
CA VAL A 198 4.26 -13.09 -46.15
C VAL A 198 4.21 -12.13 -47.33
N GLU A 199 4.53 -10.85 -47.12
CA GLU A 199 4.62 -9.86 -48.20
C GLU A 199 5.66 -10.26 -49.25
N LYS A 200 6.85 -10.69 -48.84
CA LYS A 200 7.89 -11.18 -49.76
C LYS A 200 7.43 -12.42 -50.53
N ARG A 201 6.71 -13.36 -49.89
CA ARG A 201 6.10 -14.51 -50.57
C ARG A 201 5.08 -14.08 -51.62
N ARG A 202 4.21 -13.11 -51.30
CA ARG A 202 3.24 -12.55 -52.27
C ARG A 202 3.94 -11.89 -53.46
N GLN A 203 4.98 -11.11 -53.23
CA GLN A 203 5.80 -10.52 -54.30
C GLN A 203 6.42 -11.61 -55.18
N ASN A 204 7.00 -12.65 -54.57
CA ASN A 204 7.57 -13.78 -55.31
C ASN A 204 6.50 -14.54 -56.12
N GLU A 205 5.30 -14.72 -55.58
CA GLU A 205 4.18 -15.37 -56.29
C GLU A 205 3.70 -14.55 -57.48
N ILE A 206 3.61 -13.22 -57.34
CA ILE A 206 3.28 -12.31 -58.44
C ILE A 206 4.37 -12.38 -59.53
N MET A 207 5.65 -12.37 -59.14
CA MET A 207 6.76 -12.51 -60.09
C MET A 207 6.72 -13.86 -60.82
N ALA A 208 6.43 -14.95 -60.11
CA ALA A 208 6.26 -16.28 -60.72
C ALA A 208 5.06 -16.32 -61.69
N LYS A 209 3.94 -15.67 -61.35
CA LYS A 209 2.77 -15.52 -62.24
C LYS A 209 3.10 -14.69 -63.48
N ILE A 210 3.87 -13.62 -63.35
CA ILE A 210 4.36 -12.82 -64.49
C ILE A 210 5.25 -13.68 -65.38
N GLN A 211 6.20 -14.42 -64.82
CA GLN A 211 7.08 -15.32 -65.58
C GLN A 211 6.31 -16.46 -66.27
N ALA A 212 5.29 -17.03 -65.62
CA ALA A 212 4.43 -18.06 -66.19
C ALA A 212 3.47 -17.52 -67.27
N ALA A 213 3.07 -16.25 -67.19
CA ALA A 213 2.26 -15.56 -68.19
C ALA A 213 3.08 -15.05 -69.40
N VAL A 214 4.42 -15.11 -69.35
CA VAL A 214 5.26 -14.95 -70.54
C VAL A 214 5.09 -16.17 -71.42
N ILE A 215 4.15 -16.07 -72.37
CA ILE A 215 3.96 -17.02 -73.46
C ILE A 215 5.28 -17.11 -74.25
N GLN A 216 5.93 -18.28 -74.21
CA GLN A 216 7.05 -18.59 -75.12
C GLN A 216 6.50 -18.72 -76.55
N ILE A 217 6.51 -17.62 -77.30
CA ILE A 217 6.40 -17.66 -78.75
C ILE A 217 7.71 -18.27 -79.28
N PRO A 218 7.70 -19.38 -80.04
CA PRO A 218 8.92 -19.91 -80.64
C PRO A 218 9.49 -18.86 -81.58
N LYS A 219 10.61 -18.25 -81.21
CA LYS A 219 11.31 -17.32 -82.10
C LYS A 219 11.93 -18.12 -83.26
N PRO A 220 11.77 -17.68 -84.52
CA PRO A 220 12.57 -18.20 -85.62
C PRO A 220 14.06 -17.90 -85.38
N LEU A 221 14.92 -18.81 -85.87
CA LEU A 221 16.38 -18.79 -85.71
C LEU A 221 17.00 -17.44 -86.13
N PRO A 222 17.96 -16.88 -85.36
CA PRO A 222 18.59 -15.61 -85.67
C PRO A 222 19.67 -15.80 -86.74
N GLN A 223 19.35 -15.46 -87.98
CA GLN A 223 20.35 -15.07 -88.98
C GLN A 223 20.14 -13.57 -89.23
N HIS A 224 21.18 -12.76 -88.98
CA HIS A 224 21.24 -11.29 -89.12
C HIS A 224 20.83 -10.43 -87.91
N THR A 225 21.66 -10.38 -86.86
CA THR A 225 21.63 -9.26 -85.88
C THR A 225 22.98 -8.62 -85.61
N ASP A 226 24.10 -9.32 -85.83
CA ASP A 226 25.41 -8.77 -85.47
C ASP A 226 25.85 -7.64 -86.41
N LYS A 227 25.60 -7.78 -87.73
CA LYS A 227 25.92 -6.74 -88.72
C LYS A 227 25.11 -5.46 -88.52
N ALA A 228 23.82 -5.58 -88.18
CA ALA A 228 22.96 -4.41 -87.95
C ALA A 228 23.32 -3.66 -86.65
N ILE A 229 23.77 -4.38 -85.62
CA ILE A 229 24.25 -3.79 -84.36
C ILE A 229 25.62 -3.14 -84.56
N GLU A 230 26.51 -3.76 -85.35
CA GLU A 230 27.79 -3.17 -85.75
C GLU A 230 27.60 -1.91 -86.58
N ASP A 231 26.72 -1.92 -87.57
CA ASP A 231 26.40 -0.76 -88.40
C ASP A 231 25.81 0.39 -87.57
N GLN A 232 24.93 0.08 -86.60
CA GLN A 232 24.36 1.10 -85.71
C GLN A 232 25.43 1.66 -84.76
N LYS A 233 26.35 0.84 -84.25
CA LYS A 233 27.50 1.32 -83.46
C LYS A 233 28.45 2.16 -84.30
N LEU A 234 28.68 1.80 -85.56
CA LEU A 234 29.54 2.54 -86.48
C LEU A 234 28.92 3.89 -86.85
N GLN A 235 27.61 3.93 -87.08
CA GLN A 235 26.86 5.18 -87.30
C GLN A 235 26.84 6.08 -86.06
N LYS A 236 26.70 5.52 -84.86
CA LYS A 236 26.82 6.29 -83.61
C LYS A 236 28.23 6.88 -83.45
N LYS A 237 29.29 6.08 -83.69
CA LYS A 237 30.67 6.58 -83.70
C LYS A 237 30.91 7.65 -84.76
N LYS A 238 30.32 7.54 -85.96
CA LYS A 238 30.39 8.59 -86.99
C LYS A 238 29.70 9.87 -86.55
N LYS A 239 28.51 9.79 -85.94
CA LYS A 239 27.80 10.96 -85.39
C LYS A 239 28.55 11.60 -84.21
N GLU A 240 29.13 10.79 -83.33
CA GLU A 240 30.00 11.28 -82.24
C GLU A 240 31.26 11.95 -82.80
N ALA A 241 31.87 11.40 -83.86
CA ALA A 241 33.00 12.01 -84.55
C ALA A 241 32.62 13.35 -85.23
N GLU A 242 31.46 13.43 -85.88
CA GLU A 242 30.96 14.68 -86.47
C GLU A 242 30.65 15.73 -85.40
N ASN A 243 30.01 15.32 -84.29
CA ASN A 243 29.74 16.21 -83.16
C ASN A 243 31.04 16.73 -82.54
N THR A 244 32.02 15.87 -82.28
CA THR A 244 33.34 16.29 -81.77
C THR A 244 34.09 17.19 -82.76
N TYR A 245 34.01 16.94 -84.08
CA TYR A 245 34.58 17.84 -85.09
C TYR A 245 33.90 19.21 -85.10
N THR A 246 32.57 19.27 -84.95
CA THR A 246 31.85 20.54 -84.87
C THR A 246 32.13 21.28 -83.57
N GLU A 247 32.28 20.57 -82.46
CA GLU A 247 32.72 21.13 -81.17
C GLU A 247 34.15 21.66 -81.24
N ILE A 248 35.10 20.92 -81.83
CA ILE A 248 36.48 21.39 -82.07
C ILE A 248 36.47 22.62 -82.99
N LYS A 249 35.70 22.62 -84.09
CA LYS A 249 35.59 23.77 -84.98
C LYS A 249 34.98 24.99 -84.29
N ASN A 250 34.01 24.78 -83.40
CA ASN A 250 33.42 25.84 -82.60
C ASN A 250 34.39 26.34 -81.54
N PHE A 251 35.15 25.45 -80.91
CA PHE A 251 36.22 25.78 -79.96
C PHE A 251 37.36 26.54 -80.64
N GLU A 252 37.81 26.14 -81.84
CA GLU A 252 38.79 26.88 -82.64
C GLU A 252 38.26 28.24 -83.08
N LYS A 253 36.97 28.35 -83.41
CA LYS A 253 36.32 29.66 -83.66
C LYS A 253 36.24 30.51 -82.39
N GLN A 254 36.11 29.90 -81.22
CA GLN A 254 36.07 30.59 -79.93
C GLN A 254 37.49 31.05 -79.53
N MET A 255 38.50 30.20 -79.70
CA MET A 255 39.92 30.51 -79.55
C MET A 255 40.39 31.58 -80.55
N ARG A 256 39.93 31.56 -81.80
CA ARG A 256 40.21 32.63 -82.79
C ARG A 256 39.45 33.93 -82.50
N LYS A 257 38.32 33.88 -81.78
CA LYS A 257 37.57 35.05 -81.32
C LYS A 257 38.10 35.64 -80.01
N GLU A 258 38.75 34.84 -79.17
CA GLU A 258 39.41 35.28 -77.93
C GLU A 258 40.88 35.71 -78.15
N ALA A 259 41.49 35.34 -79.29
CA ALA A 259 42.84 35.76 -79.68
C ALA A 259 42.90 37.03 -80.58
N ALA A 260 41.80 37.76 -80.79
CA ALA A 260 41.79 38.94 -81.65
C ALA A 260 40.95 40.11 -81.09
N LEU A 261 41.64 41.12 -80.57
CA LEU A 261 41.23 42.53 -80.47
C LEU A 261 42.24 43.36 -81.28
N PRO A 262 41.96 44.60 -81.72
CA PRO A 262 40.90 45.00 -82.66
C PRO A 262 41.46 45.96 -83.75
N ALA A 263 40.94 45.93 -84.98
CA ALA A 263 41.10 47.04 -85.95
C ALA A 263 40.07 46.86 -87.08
N LYS A 264 39.01 47.66 -87.12
CA LYS A 264 38.90 48.99 -87.75
C LYS A 264 38.65 48.94 -89.27
N LEU A 265 37.61 49.69 -89.65
CA LEU A 265 37.40 50.40 -90.92
C LEU A 265 36.88 49.56 -92.10
N THR A 266 35.56 49.60 -92.36
CA THR A 266 34.79 50.57 -93.18
C THR A 266 34.79 50.25 -94.66
N GLU A 267 33.56 50.11 -95.14
CA GLU A 267 33.06 50.61 -96.42
C GLU A 267 33.49 49.94 -97.73
N SER A 268 32.46 49.36 -98.35
CA SER A 268 31.99 49.72 -99.68
C SER A 268 32.41 48.83 -100.85
N MET A 269 31.40 48.62 -101.70
CA MET A 269 31.51 48.41 -103.14
C MET A 269 31.86 47.00 -103.67
N MET A 270 30.78 46.39 -104.20
CA MET A 270 30.62 46.12 -105.64
C MET A 270 31.00 44.72 -106.15
N ASN A 271 30.12 44.21 -107.02
CA ASN A 271 30.32 43.15 -108.03
C ASN A 271 30.32 41.70 -107.50
N ALA A 272 29.74 40.68 -108.15
CA ALA A 272 29.03 40.45 -109.41
C ALA A 272 28.29 39.09 -109.20
N VAL A 273 27.07 38.81 -109.68
CA VAL A 273 26.58 38.67 -111.07
C VAL A 273 27.25 37.50 -111.84
N ILE A 274 26.41 36.50 -112.18
CA ILE A 274 26.52 35.42 -113.20
C ILE A 274 27.18 34.08 -112.81
N GLN A 275 26.37 33.01 -112.77
CA GLN A 275 26.29 31.88 -113.75
C GLN A 275 25.14 30.94 -113.30
N ALA A 276 24.02 30.81 -114.02
CA ALA A 276 23.79 30.04 -115.28
C ALA A 276 23.85 28.52 -115.03
N GLN A 277 23.04 27.59 -115.56
CA GLN A 277 22.08 27.48 -116.67
C GLN A 277 21.38 26.10 -116.47
N GLU A 278 20.12 25.85 -116.88
CA GLU A 278 19.71 24.94 -118.00
C GLU A 278 18.24 24.50 -117.71
N LEU A 279 17.26 24.36 -118.61
CA LEU A 279 17.19 24.20 -120.07
C LEU A 279 15.87 24.76 -120.65
N SER A 280 15.95 25.07 -121.94
CA SER A 280 15.02 25.69 -122.89
C SER A 280 14.02 24.75 -123.56
N VAL A 281 12.83 25.24 -123.92
CA VAL A 281 12.08 24.90 -125.16
C VAL A 281 11.36 26.17 -125.67
N GLU A 282 11.48 26.44 -126.97
CA GLU A 282 11.10 27.65 -127.70
C GLU A 282 9.63 27.65 -128.19
N ASN A 283 9.00 28.84 -128.27
CA ASN A 283 8.41 29.41 -129.51
C ASN A 283 7.74 30.78 -129.23
N PRO A 284 7.93 31.83 -130.07
CA PRO A 284 7.47 33.19 -129.78
C PRO A 284 6.25 33.67 -130.61
N ALA A 285 5.66 34.80 -130.16
CA ALA A 285 5.31 36.00 -130.95
C ALA A 285 3.82 36.44 -131.08
N ILE A 286 3.58 37.64 -130.49
CA ILE A 286 2.90 38.85 -131.04
C ILE A 286 1.35 38.94 -131.02
N THR A 287 0.82 39.89 -130.21
CA THR A 287 0.01 41.11 -130.54
C THR A 287 -0.65 41.61 -129.23
N GLU A 288 -0.30 42.77 -128.66
CA GLU A 288 -0.88 44.12 -128.93
C GLU A 288 -2.43 44.10 -128.91
N LEU A 289 -3.19 44.96 -128.22
CA LEU A 289 -3.02 46.34 -127.77
C LEU A 289 -4.32 46.73 -126.99
N LEU A 290 -4.24 47.84 -126.26
CA LEU A 290 -5.31 48.79 -125.92
C LEU A 290 -6.10 48.67 -124.60
N ASN A 291 -5.81 49.70 -123.79
CA ASN A 291 -6.30 50.15 -122.51
C ASN A 291 -7.33 51.27 -122.73
N THR A 292 -8.50 51.28 -122.07
CA THR A 292 -9.22 52.53 -121.71
C THR A 292 -10.28 52.34 -120.61
N TYR A 293 -10.06 53.05 -119.50
CA TYR A 293 -11.00 53.85 -118.69
C TYR A 293 -12.17 53.22 -117.88
N SER A 294 -12.01 53.31 -116.55
CA SER A 294 -13.04 53.68 -115.56
C SER A 294 -14.20 52.72 -115.24
N ASP A 295 -13.98 51.41 -115.35
CA ASP A 295 -14.89 50.36 -114.86
C ASP A 295 -14.40 49.70 -113.54
N ASP A 296 -13.14 49.94 -113.19
CA ASP A 296 -12.41 49.17 -112.18
C ASP A 296 -12.98 49.31 -110.76
N GLU A 297 -13.48 50.49 -110.36
CA GLU A 297 -14.07 50.67 -109.02
C GLU A 297 -15.48 50.06 -108.90
N TYR A 298 -16.27 50.10 -109.97
CA TYR A 298 -17.62 49.53 -109.98
C TYR A 298 -17.57 48.00 -110.08
N ILE A 299 -16.70 47.47 -110.94
CA ILE A 299 -16.41 46.05 -111.04
C ILE A 299 -15.83 45.52 -109.73
N ARG A 300 -14.91 46.24 -109.06
CA ARG A 300 -14.41 45.83 -107.73
C ARG A 300 -15.50 45.81 -106.66
N LYS A 301 -16.50 46.71 -106.69
CA LYS A 301 -17.66 46.66 -105.77
C LYS A 301 -18.63 45.51 -106.09
N ILE A 302 -18.77 45.11 -107.34
CA ILE A 302 -19.56 43.94 -107.74
C ILE A 302 -18.82 42.66 -107.37
N GLN A 303 -17.53 42.57 -107.66
CA GLN A 303 -16.67 41.46 -107.28
C GLN A 303 -16.66 41.29 -105.76
N LYS A 304 -16.50 42.38 -105.00
CA LYS A 304 -16.56 42.34 -103.53
C LYS A 304 -17.92 41.86 -103.01
N ARG A 305 -19.03 42.30 -103.60
CA ARG A 305 -20.37 41.81 -103.23
C ARG A 305 -20.58 40.34 -103.61
N LEU A 306 -20.05 39.91 -104.76
CA LEU A 306 -20.13 38.53 -105.20
C LEU A 306 -19.28 37.63 -104.29
N GLU A 307 -18.08 38.06 -103.90
CA GLU A 307 -17.20 37.38 -102.95
C GLU A 307 -17.81 37.33 -101.54
N GLU A 308 -18.45 38.41 -101.09
CA GLU A 308 -19.20 38.45 -99.83
C GLU A 308 -20.41 37.50 -99.87
N ASP A 309 -21.13 37.42 -101.00
CA ASP A 309 -22.26 36.52 -101.19
C ASP A 309 -21.84 35.04 -101.31
N THR A 310 -20.74 34.74 -102.01
CA THR A 310 -20.17 33.39 -102.07
C THR A 310 -19.67 32.96 -100.70
N PHE A 311 -18.95 33.83 -99.99
CA PHE A 311 -18.52 33.61 -98.61
C PHE A 311 -19.73 33.40 -97.67
N ALA A 312 -20.78 34.20 -97.81
CA ALA A 312 -22.01 34.04 -97.01
C ALA A 312 -22.76 32.75 -97.32
N ARG A 313 -22.73 32.25 -98.56
CA ARG A 313 -23.28 30.93 -98.95
C ARG A 313 -22.43 29.79 -98.41
N GLU A 314 -21.12 29.86 -98.53
CA GLU A 314 -20.19 28.88 -97.98
C GLU A 314 -20.30 28.80 -96.45
N GLN A 315 -20.43 29.93 -95.76
CA GLN A 315 -20.66 29.97 -94.31
C GLN A 315 -22.03 29.39 -93.93
N ARG A 316 -23.08 29.63 -94.71
CA ARG A 316 -24.39 28.98 -94.53
C ARG A 316 -24.29 27.47 -94.75
N GLU A 317 -23.54 27.04 -95.75
CA GLU A 317 -23.35 25.62 -96.03
C GLU A 317 -22.47 24.92 -94.98
N LYS A 318 -21.38 25.55 -94.54
CA LYS A 318 -20.57 25.10 -93.40
C LYS A 318 -21.40 25.01 -92.12
N ARG A 319 -22.29 25.97 -91.85
CA ARG A 319 -23.23 25.91 -90.72
C ARG A 319 -24.24 24.78 -90.85
N ARG A 320 -24.81 24.56 -92.04
CA ARG A 320 -25.73 23.43 -92.29
C ARG A 320 -25.02 22.08 -92.13
N ARG A 321 -23.81 21.92 -92.69
CA ARG A 321 -23.00 20.70 -92.55
C ARG A 321 -22.56 20.47 -91.10
N LYS A 322 -22.20 21.54 -90.38
CA LYS A 322 -21.87 21.47 -88.95
C LYS A 322 -23.09 21.03 -88.14
N MET A 323 -24.25 21.65 -88.37
CA MET A 323 -25.49 21.32 -87.67
C MET A 323 -25.93 19.87 -87.96
N LEU A 324 -25.87 19.41 -89.21
CA LEU A 324 -26.17 18.01 -89.56
C LEU A 324 -25.20 17.03 -88.91
N ARG A 325 -23.90 17.33 -88.92
CA ARG A 325 -22.90 16.49 -88.25
C ARG A 325 -23.12 16.47 -86.73
N GLU A 326 -23.45 17.61 -86.15
CA GLU A 326 -23.73 17.75 -84.71
C GLU A 326 -25.01 17.01 -84.31
N GLN A 327 -26.05 17.02 -85.15
CA GLN A 327 -27.24 16.19 -84.97
C GLN A 327 -26.93 14.69 -85.05
N LEU A 328 -26.10 14.25 -86.00
CA LEU A 328 -25.70 12.85 -86.11
C LEU A 328 -24.85 12.41 -84.91
N ILE A 329 -23.88 13.23 -84.49
CA ILE A 329 -23.07 12.95 -83.29
C ILE A 329 -23.95 12.92 -82.04
N ALA A 330 -24.93 13.82 -81.92
CA ALA A 330 -25.84 13.82 -80.78
C ALA A 330 -26.72 12.56 -80.74
N HIS A 331 -27.19 12.08 -81.90
CA HIS A 331 -27.96 10.84 -81.99
C HIS A 331 -27.10 9.60 -81.68
N GLU A 332 -25.88 9.55 -82.21
CA GLU A 332 -24.91 8.47 -81.92
C GLU A 332 -24.56 8.43 -80.43
N ALA A 333 -24.27 9.60 -79.83
CA ALA A 333 -24.02 9.70 -78.39
C ALA A 333 -25.24 9.28 -77.55
N GLN A 334 -26.46 9.57 -78.01
CA GLN A 334 -27.69 9.12 -77.33
C GLN A 334 -27.88 7.61 -77.42
N GLU A 335 -27.59 6.99 -78.58
CA GLU A 335 -27.61 5.54 -78.73
C GLU A 335 -26.54 4.85 -77.90
N GLU A 336 -25.33 5.40 -77.86
CA GLU A 336 -24.24 4.90 -77.03
C GLU A 336 -24.61 4.97 -75.55
N ALA A 337 -25.10 6.12 -75.08
CA ALA A 337 -25.59 6.26 -73.71
C ALA A 337 -26.72 5.26 -73.40
N TYR A 338 -27.66 5.05 -74.31
CA TYR A 338 -28.72 4.06 -74.13
C TYR A 338 -28.19 2.62 -74.06
N ARG A 339 -27.22 2.26 -74.91
CA ARG A 339 -26.58 0.93 -74.88
C ARG A 339 -25.76 0.74 -73.61
N GLU A 340 -25.04 1.76 -73.18
CA GLU A 340 -24.31 1.78 -71.91
C GLU A 340 -25.26 1.63 -70.72
N GLU A 341 -26.37 2.38 -70.69
CA GLU A 341 -27.40 2.24 -69.65
C GLU A 341 -28.02 0.84 -69.63
N GLN A 342 -28.30 0.25 -70.80
CA GLN A 342 -28.79 -1.13 -70.86
C GLN A 342 -27.73 -2.13 -70.35
N LEU A 343 -26.45 -1.93 -70.70
CA LEU A 343 -25.36 -2.78 -70.24
C LEU A 343 -25.17 -2.65 -68.73
N ILE A 344 -25.16 -1.42 -68.20
CA ILE A 344 -25.12 -1.11 -66.77
C ILE A 344 -26.31 -1.78 -66.09
N ASN A 345 -27.53 -1.63 -66.59
CA ASN A 345 -28.71 -2.25 -65.99
C ASN A 345 -28.68 -3.79 -66.02
N ARG A 346 -28.09 -4.40 -67.06
CA ARG A 346 -27.87 -5.86 -67.13
C ARG A 346 -26.78 -6.34 -66.18
N LEU A 347 -25.71 -5.56 -66.01
CA LEU A 347 -24.59 -5.85 -65.10
C LEU A 347 -24.94 -5.57 -63.63
N MET A 348 -25.72 -4.53 -63.36
CA MET A 348 -26.21 -4.12 -62.03
C MET A 348 -27.40 -4.97 -61.56
N ARG A 349 -27.94 -5.83 -62.42
CA ARG A 349 -28.95 -6.83 -62.04
C ARG A 349 -28.27 -7.85 -61.12
N GLN A 350 -28.37 -7.61 -59.82
CA GLN A 350 -27.81 -8.48 -58.79
C GLN A 350 -28.19 -9.95 -59.05
N SER A 351 -27.18 -10.81 -59.03
CA SER A 351 -27.40 -12.26 -59.06
C SER A 351 -28.33 -12.64 -57.90
N GLN A 352 -29.19 -13.63 -58.08
CA GLN A 352 -30.03 -14.13 -56.97
C GLN A 352 -29.17 -14.55 -55.76
N GLN A 353 -27.93 -14.95 -56.01
CA GLN A 353 -26.95 -15.27 -54.97
C GLN A 353 -26.50 -14.04 -54.18
N GLU A 354 -26.25 -12.90 -54.83
CA GLU A 354 -25.85 -11.65 -54.16
C GLU A 354 -26.96 -11.13 -53.25
N ARG A 355 -28.22 -11.22 -53.69
CA ARG A 355 -29.38 -10.88 -52.83
C ARG A 355 -29.49 -11.79 -51.62
N ARG A 356 -29.26 -13.09 -51.77
CA ARG A 356 -29.24 -14.04 -50.65
C ARG A 356 -28.11 -13.73 -49.67
N ILE A 357 -26.91 -13.45 -50.17
CA ILE A 357 -25.75 -13.09 -49.36
C ILE A 357 -26.01 -11.76 -48.62
N ALA A 358 -26.62 -10.77 -49.27
CA ALA A 358 -26.96 -9.49 -48.65
C ALA A 358 -27.97 -9.65 -47.49
N VAL A 359 -28.99 -10.49 -47.67
CA VAL A 359 -29.96 -10.81 -46.60
C VAL A 359 -29.27 -11.56 -45.45
N GLN A 360 -28.43 -12.55 -45.75
CA GLN A 360 -27.66 -13.26 -44.71
C GLN A 360 -26.71 -12.32 -43.95
N LEU A 361 -26.04 -11.41 -44.65
CA LEU A 361 -25.19 -10.40 -44.02
C LEU A 361 -26.00 -9.44 -43.15
N MET A 362 -27.20 -9.04 -43.57
CA MET A 362 -28.11 -8.25 -42.74
C MET A 362 -28.53 -8.99 -41.47
N HIS A 363 -28.88 -10.28 -41.55
CA HIS A 363 -29.18 -11.09 -40.37
C HIS A 363 -27.98 -11.18 -39.42
N VAL A 364 -26.78 -11.49 -39.93
CA VAL A 364 -25.57 -11.58 -39.10
C VAL A 364 -25.24 -10.23 -38.45
N ARG A 365 -25.43 -9.10 -39.15
CA ARG A 365 -25.24 -7.77 -38.56
C ARG A 365 -26.24 -7.51 -37.45
N HIS A 366 -27.51 -7.85 -37.67
CA HIS A 366 -28.54 -7.69 -36.65
C HIS A 366 -28.28 -8.56 -35.42
N GLU A 367 -27.91 -9.84 -35.61
CA GLU A 367 -27.54 -10.73 -34.50
C GLU A 367 -26.34 -10.20 -33.71
N LYS A 368 -25.31 -9.67 -34.41
CA LYS A 368 -24.16 -9.04 -33.75
C LYS A 368 -24.57 -7.82 -32.93
N GLU A 369 -25.47 -6.99 -33.45
CA GLU A 369 -26.01 -5.84 -32.71
C GLU A 369 -26.75 -6.31 -31.45
N VAL A 370 -27.61 -7.33 -31.56
CA VAL A 370 -28.30 -7.91 -30.40
C VAL A 370 -27.32 -8.46 -29.37
N LEU A 371 -26.25 -9.15 -29.79
CA LEU A 371 -25.22 -9.65 -28.88
C LEU A 371 -24.47 -8.50 -28.17
N TRP A 372 -24.19 -7.43 -28.89
CA TRP A 372 -23.56 -6.23 -28.33
C TRP A 372 -24.46 -5.55 -27.29
N GLN A 373 -25.74 -5.35 -27.62
CA GLN A 373 -26.74 -4.81 -26.69
C GLN A 373 -26.91 -5.70 -25.45
N ASN A 374 -26.99 -7.01 -25.63
CA ASN A 374 -27.08 -7.97 -24.53
C ASN A 374 -25.84 -7.94 -23.64
N ARG A 375 -24.65 -7.77 -24.22
CA ARG A 375 -23.41 -7.62 -23.45
C ARG A 375 -23.42 -6.36 -22.61
N ILE A 376 -23.77 -5.21 -23.20
CA ILE A 376 -23.87 -3.93 -22.48
C ILE A 376 -24.91 -4.02 -21.38
N TYR A 377 -26.07 -4.60 -21.66
CA TYR A 377 -27.12 -4.76 -20.66
C TYR A 377 -26.65 -5.61 -19.47
N ARG A 378 -25.94 -6.72 -19.73
CA ARG A 378 -25.36 -7.54 -18.67
C ARG A 378 -24.28 -6.80 -17.88
N GLU A 379 -23.39 -6.08 -18.56
CA GLU A 379 -22.34 -5.28 -17.91
C GLU A 379 -22.98 -4.23 -16.97
N LYS A 380 -24.02 -3.51 -17.43
CA LYS A 380 -24.78 -2.58 -16.58
C LYS A 380 -25.43 -3.26 -15.38
N GLN A 381 -26.05 -4.43 -15.57
CA GLN A 381 -26.65 -5.18 -14.47
C GLN A 381 -25.60 -5.63 -13.43
N PHE A 382 -24.41 -6.03 -13.87
CA PHE A 382 -23.31 -6.36 -12.96
C PHE A 382 -22.74 -5.13 -12.25
N GLU A 383 -22.67 -3.99 -12.93
CA GLU A 383 -22.30 -2.71 -12.30
C GLU A 383 -23.30 -2.30 -11.23
N GLU A 384 -24.60 -2.34 -11.54
CA GLU A 384 -25.67 -2.04 -10.58
C GLU A 384 -25.64 -2.98 -9.37
N ARG A 385 -25.44 -4.28 -9.58
CA ARG A 385 -25.29 -5.24 -8.47
C ARG A 385 -24.07 -4.96 -7.62
N ARG A 386 -22.92 -4.69 -8.23
CA ARG A 386 -21.69 -4.33 -7.50
C ARG A 386 -21.86 -3.07 -6.67
N LEU A 387 -22.53 -2.05 -7.22
CA LEU A 387 -22.81 -0.81 -6.49
C LEU A 387 -23.75 -1.06 -5.30
N LYS A 388 -24.78 -1.87 -5.48
CA LYS A 388 -25.69 -2.26 -4.38
C LYS A 388 -24.98 -3.07 -3.32
N GLU A 389 -24.23 -4.10 -3.70
CA GLU A 389 -23.45 -4.92 -2.78
C GLU A 389 -22.43 -4.07 -2.00
N PHE A 390 -21.83 -3.08 -2.65
CA PHE A 390 -20.92 -2.13 -2.01
C PHE A 390 -21.64 -1.21 -1.02
N GLN A 391 -22.80 -0.66 -1.38
CA GLN A 391 -23.62 0.13 -0.48
C GLN A 391 -24.11 -0.69 0.71
N GLU A 392 -24.63 -1.88 0.49
CA GLU A 392 -25.05 -2.77 1.57
C GLU A 392 -23.88 -3.20 2.47
N ALA A 393 -22.66 -3.33 1.94
CA ALA A 393 -21.47 -3.59 2.75
C ALA A 393 -21.14 -2.39 3.66
N LEU A 394 -21.21 -1.17 3.13
CA LEU A 394 -21.04 0.05 3.91
C LEU A 394 -22.12 0.18 4.99
N ASP A 395 -23.39 -0.05 4.66
CA ASP A 395 -24.50 0.03 5.61
C ASP A 395 -24.36 -1.01 6.72
N ARG A 396 -23.85 -2.22 6.41
CA ARG A 396 -23.56 -3.25 7.43
C ARG A 396 -22.41 -2.85 8.34
N GLU A 397 -21.33 -2.29 7.78
CA GLU A 397 -20.21 -1.79 8.58
C GLU A 397 -20.62 -0.62 9.48
N GLU A 398 -21.44 0.30 8.98
CA GLU A 398 -22.01 1.41 9.76
C GLU A 398 -22.90 0.89 10.90
N ALA A 399 -23.77 -0.07 10.63
CA ALA A 399 -24.64 -0.68 11.64
C ALA A 399 -23.84 -1.38 12.75
N LEU A 400 -22.77 -2.11 12.41
CA LEU A 400 -21.88 -2.73 13.38
C LEU A 400 -21.15 -1.67 14.22
N ALA A 401 -20.65 -0.60 13.59
CA ALA A 401 -19.99 0.49 14.29
C ALA A 401 -20.93 1.23 15.26
N GLU A 402 -22.21 1.42 14.88
CA GLU A 402 -23.21 1.99 15.78
C GLU A 402 -23.53 1.06 16.96
N GLN A 403 -23.62 -0.25 16.73
CA GLN A 403 -23.78 -1.23 17.81
C GLN A 403 -22.59 -1.19 18.79
N GLU A 404 -21.36 -1.18 18.27
CA GLU A 404 -20.15 -1.06 19.11
C GLU A 404 -20.15 0.23 19.94
N LYS A 405 -20.56 1.37 19.35
CA LYS A 405 -20.70 2.64 20.10
C LYS A 405 -21.70 2.52 21.24
N ILE A 406 -22.85 1.89 21.00
CA ILE A 406 -23.89 1.68 22.02
C ILE A 406 -23.34 0.78 23.14
N GLU A 407 -22.71 -0.35 22.80
CA GLU A 407 -22.14 -1.27 23.78
C GLU A 407 -21.05 -0.60 24.64
N LEU A 408 -20.16 0.18 24.03
CA LEU A 408 -19.13 0.95 24.76
C LEU A 408 -19.75 2.00 25.68
N ALA A 409 -20.80 2.69 25.23
CA ALA A 409 -21.52 3.66 26.05
C ALA A 409 -22.20 2.98 27.25
N GLU A 410 -22.83 1.83 27.04
CA GLU A 410 -23.43 1.03 28.10
C GLU A 410 -22.40 0.52 29.11
N GLN A 411 -21.26 0.00 28.64
CA GLN A 411 -20.17 -0.44 29.51
C GLN A 411 -19.65 0.72 30.36
N THR A 412 -19.41 1.88 29.74
CA THR A 412 -18.96 3.09 30.45
C THR A 412 -19.99 3.52 31.51
N LEU A 413 -21.28 3.40 31.21
CA LEU A 413 -22.36 3.73 32.15
C LEU A 413 -22.40 2.73 33.31
N ARG A 414 -22.27 1.42 33.05
CA ARG A 414 -22.20 0.39 34.09
C ARG A 414 -20.99 0.59 35.00
N GLU A 415 -19.82 0.89 34.44
CA GLU A 415 -18.61 1.21 35.21
C GLU A 415 -18.80 2.44 36.09
N LYS A 416 -19.39 3.52 35.55
CA LYS A 416 -19.73 4.72 36.34
C LYS A 416 -20.67 4.40 37.49
N GLN A 417 -21.69 3.57 37.27
CA GLN A 417 -22.62 3.13 38.32
C GLN A 417 -21.91 2.31 39.40
N LEU A 418 -21.02 1.38 39.03
CA LEU A 418 -20.24 0.60 39.98
C LEU A 418 -19.30 1.49 40.81
N HIS A 419 -18.62 2.43 40.16
CA HIS A 419 -17.77 3.39 40.86
C HIS A 419 -18.57 4.28 41.82
N ALA A 420 -19.77 4.70 41.45
CA ALA A 420 -20.65 5.47 42.32
C ALA A 420 -21.10 4.64 43.54
N LYS A 421 -21.47 3.37 43.35
CA LYS A 421 -21.83 2.45 44.46
C LYS A 421 -20.66 2.24 45.42
N LEU A 422 -19.48 1.89 44.91
CA LEU A 422 -18.28 1.72 45.73
C LEU A 422 -17.88 3.01 46.46
N ALA A 423 -18.09 4.17 45.83
CA ALA A 423 -17.83 5.46 46.49
C ALA A 423 -18.83 5.74 47.62
N ALA A 424 -20.11 5.38 47.43
CA ALA A 424 -21.15 5.47 48.45
C ALA A 424 -20.86 4.52 49.63
N GLU A 425 -20.56 3.25 49.38
CA GLU A 425 -20.17 2.29 50.43
C GLU A 425 -18.94 2.77 51.23
N ARG A 426 -17.94 3.35 50.55
CA ARG A 426 -16.79 3.94 51.24
C ARG A 426 -17.16 5.17 52.06
N ALA A 427 -18.18 5.93 51.68
CA ALA A 427 -18.66 7.06 52.44
C ALA A 427 -19.46 6.59 53.66
N GLU A 428 -20.32 5.59 53.50
CA GLU A 428 -21.07 4.93 54.57
C GLU A 428 -20.11 4.31 55.59
N ALA A 429 -19.13 3.51 55.16
CA ALA A 429 -18.14 2.93 56.07
C ALA A 429 -17.28 3.98 56.80
N ARG A 430 -17.09 5.18 56.23
CA ARG A 430 -16.46 6.31 56.95
C ARG A 430 -17.41 6.91 57.97
N TYR A 431 -18.68 7.09 57.59
CA TYR A 431 -19.71 7.57 58.49
C TYR A 431 -19.90 6.61 59.67
N GLU A 432 -20.02 5.31 59.44
CA GLU A 432 -20.13 4.27 60.47
C GLU A 432 -18.96 4.33 61.44
N LYS A 433 -17.72 4.39 60.96
CA LYS A 433 -16.54 4.53 61.83
C LYS A 433 -16.60 5.80 62.69
N HIS A 434 -16.97 6.94 62.09
CA HIS A 434 -17.09 8.18 62.86
C HIS A 434 -18.26 8.13 63.84
N TYR A 435 -19.35 7.47 63.46
CA TYR A 435 -20.51 7.27 64.29
C TYR A 435 -20.18 6.36 65.48
N GLU A 436 -19.50 5.23 65.26
CA GLU A 436 -19.01 4.31 66.31
C GLU A 436 -18.10 5.04 67.31
N ILE A 437 -17.13 5.82 66.82
CA ILE A 437 -16.26 6.62 67.71
C ILE A 437 -17.09 7.61 68.53
N CYS A 438 -18.02 8.34 67.92
CA CYS A 438 -18.88 9.28 68.64
C CYS A 438 -19.80 8.56 69.64
N TRP A 439 -20.29 7.38 69.28
CA TRP A 439 -21.13 6.54 70.13
C TRP A 439 -20.37 6.08 71.37
N GLU A 440 -19.15 5.56 71.19
CA GLU A 440 -18.26 5.18 72.31
C GLU A 440 -17.99 6.35 73.25
N VAL A 441 -17.75 7.55 72.70
CA VAL A 441 -17.53 8.76 73.52
C VAL A 441 -18.79 9.12 74.31
N VAL A 442 -19.97 9.05 73.69
CA VAL A 442 -21.24 9.31 74.38
C VAL A 442 -21.51 8.28 75.47
N GLU A 443 -21.24 7.00 75.21
CA GLU A 443 -21.36 5.91 76.19
C GLU A 443 -20.42 6.15 77.40
N GLN A 444 -19.17 6.52 77.15
CA GLN A 444 -18.23 6.89 78.23
C GLN A 444 -18.68 8.11 79.03
N ILE A 445 -19.33 9.11 78.41
CA ILE A 445 -19.92 10.26 79.12
C ILE A 445 -21.08 9.81 79.99
N ILE A 446 -21.94 8.94 79.47
CA ILE A 446 -23.07 8.38 80.22
C ILE A 446 -22.54 7.58 81.42
N ASP A 447 -21.56 6.71 81.21
CA ASP A 447 -20.91 5.92 82.26
C ASP A 447 -20.31 6.78 83.37
N LEU A 448 -19.63 7.87 83.00
CA LEU A 448 -19.08 8.81 83.96
C LEU A 448 -20.20 9.48 84.75
N ALA A 449 -21.26 9.94 84.09
CA ALA A 449 -22.40 10.59 84.72
C ALA A 449 -23.17 9.64 85.66
N THR A 450 -23.39 8.39 85.25
CA THR A 450 -24.05 7.36 86.07
C THR A 450 -23.19 6.99 87.26
N LYS A 451 -21.87 6.79 87.11
CA LYS A 451 -20.96 6.54 88.25
C LYS A 451 -20.94 7.68 89.26
N ILE A 452 -20.88 8.92 88.78
CA ILE A 452 -20.96 10.11 89.63
C ILE A 452 -22.32 10.14 90.37
N GLY A 453 -23.41 9.80 89.68
CA GLY A 453 -24.74 9.69 90.27
C GLY A 453 -24.83 8.61 91.36
N GLU A 454 -24.41 7.39 91.06
CA GLU A 454 -24.35 6.23 91.97
C GLU A 454 -23.52 6.57 93.22
N TYR A 455 -22.36 7.20 93.06
CA TYR A 455 -21.54 7.57 94.21
C TYR A 455 -22.17 8.68 95.06
N ARG A 456 -22.82 9.68 94.44
CA ARG A 456 -23.49 10.77 95.18
C ARG A 456 -24.67 10.28 96.01
N THR A 457 -25.45 9.32 95.50
CA THR A 457 -26.55 8.72 96.25
C THR A 457 -26.04 7.89 97.43
N LEU A 458 -24.91 7.20 97.28
CA LEU A 458 -24.28 6.41 98.34
C LEU A 458 -23.56 7.26 99.41
N THR A 459 -23.09 8.47 99.07
CA THR A 459 -22.24 9.30 99.94
C THR A 459 -22.89 10.62 100.39
N ASN A 460 -24.19 10.82 100.20
CA ASN A 460 -24.88 12.08 100.48
C ASN A 460 -24.18 13.30 99.82
N ASN A 461 -23.95 13.23 98.50
CA ASN A 461 -23.38 14.27 97.63
C ASN A 461 -21.89 14.64 97.79
N LEU A 462 -21.10 13.95 98.63
CA LEU A 462 -19.65 14.22 98.76
C LEU A 462 -18.79 13.25 97.93
N ILE A 463 -18.22 13.74 96.83
CA ILE A 463 -17.24 12.98 96.01
C ILE A 463 -15.81 13.38 96.41
N PRO A 464 -14.96 12.43 96.83
CA PRO A 464 -13.53 12.68 97.06
C PRO A 464 -12.80 13.13 95.78
N ALA A 465 -12.02 14.21 95.88
CA ALA A 465 -11.33 14.80 94.73
C ALA A 465 -10.29 13.90 94.05
N LYS A 466 -9.81 12.85 94.72
CA LYS A 466 -8.90 11.86 94.14
C LYS A 466 -9.65 10.91 93.19
N LEU A 467 -10.78 10.37 93.65
CA LEU A 467 -11.66 9.50 92.87
C LEU A 467 -12.18 10.20 91.61
N MET A 468 -12.54 11.48 91.72
CA MET A 468 -12.96 12.26 90.55
C MET A 468 -11.84 12.41 89.52
N ARG A 469 -10.60 12.67 89.94
CA ARG A 469 -9.44 12.75 89.04
C ARG A 469 -9.13 11.40 88.40
N ASP A 470 -9.26 10.31 89.15
CA ASP A 470 -9.01 8.96 88.64
C ASP A 470 -10.05 8.60 87.56
N TRP A 471 -11.33 8.94 87.73
CA TRP A 471 -12.35 8.76 86.70
C TRP A 471 -12.17 9.70 85.51
N GLU A 472 -11.78 10.96 85.73
CA GLU A 472 -11.41 11.89 84.66
C GLU A 472 -10.22 11.35 83.84
N GLU A 473 -9.23 10.75 84.50
CA GLU A 473 -8.11 10.11 83.82
C GLU A 473 -8.53 8.87 83.03
N LEU A 474 -9.45 8.05 83.54
CA LEU A 474 -9.98 6.88 82.83
C LEU A 474 -10.76 7.30 81.59
N PHE A 475 -11.59 8.34 81.70
CA PHE A 475 -12.30 8.96 80.57
C PHE A 475 -11.34 9.52 79.52
N LEU A 476 -10.33 10.29 79.92
CA LEU A 476 -9.32 10.82 79.00
C LEU A 476 -8.48 9.73 78.31
N LYS A 477 -8.32 8.58 78.97
CA LYS A 477 -7.61 7.40 78.43
C LYS A 477 -8.53 6.46 77.64
N GLY A 478 -9.83 6.74 77.55
CA GLY A 478 -10.82 5.91 76.85
C GLY A 478 -10.99 4.51 77.45
N LYS A 479 -10.76 4.35 78.76
CA LYS A 479 -10.94 3.07 79.46
C LYS A 479 -12.32 3.02 80.12
N PRO A 480 -13.01 1.86 80.07
CA PRO A 480 -14.32 1.71 80.71
C PRO A 480 -14.20 1.96 82.22
N ILE A 481 -15.17 2.70 82.78
CA ILE A 481 -15.22 3.04 84.21
C ILE A 481 -15.87 1.90 85.00
N TYR A 482 -16.77 1.15 84.36
CA TYR A 482 -17.32 -0.09 84.90
C TYR A 482 -16.38 -1.26 84.63
N GLU A 483 -16.28 -2.17 85.58
CA GLU A 483 -15.55 -3.43 85.42
C GLU A 483 -16.31 -4.26 84.37
N GLN A 484 -15.69 -4.48 83.22
CA GLN A 484 -16.27 -5.32 82.17
C GLN A 484 -16.41 -6.73 82.75
N ALA A 485 -17.65 -7.21 82.87
CA ALA A 485 -17.86 -8.60 83.24
C ALA A 485 -17.17 -9.48 82.18
N ASP A 486 -16.33 -10.42 82.62
CA ASP A 486 -15.85 -11.52 81.79
C ASP A 486 -17.07 -12.37 81.42
N ILE A 487 -17.80 -11.94 80.40
CA ILE A 487 -18.83 -12.74 79.78
C ILE A 487 -18.05 -13.71 78.89
N ASP A 488 -17.96 -14.96 79.33
CA ASP A 488 -17.46 -16.07 78.52
C ASP A 488 -18.07 -15.95 77.12
N GLN A 489 -17.21 -15.89 76.09
CA GLN A 489 -17.66 -15.86 74.71
C GLN A 489 -18.56 -17.08 74.47
N LEU A 490 -19.86 -16.84 74.31
CA LEU A 490 -20.80 -17.86 73.87
C LEU A 490 -20.24 -18.48 72.58
N PRO A 491 -20.16 -19.81 72.48
CA PRO A 491 -19.58 -20.46 71.31
C PRO A 491 -20.36 -20.07 70.05
N ASP A 492 -19.63 -19.70 68.99
CA ASP A 492 -20.14 -19.28 67.66
C ASP A 492 -21.07 -20.29 66.96
N LYS A 493 -21.28 -21.47 67.53
CA LYS A 493 -22.18 -22.49 67.01
C LYS A 493 -23.33 -22.68 67.99
N PRO A 494 -24.58 -22.35 67.60
CA PRO A 494 -25.73 -22.55 68.48
C PRO A 494 -25.82 -24.04 68.83
N THR A 495 -25.91 -24.30 70.13
CA THR A 495 -26.07 -25.65 70.67
C THR A 495 -27.39 -26.22 70.14
N PRO A 496 -27.52 -27.53 69.84
CA PRO A 496 -28.77 -28.11 69.33
C PRO A 496 -30.00 -27.78 70.19
N GLU A 497 -29.83 -27.57 71.50
CA GLU A 497 -30.89 -27.12 72.40
C GLU A 497 -31.32 -25.67 72.16
N GLN A 498 -30.39 -24.77 71.84
CA GLN A 498 -30.67 -23.37 71.50
C GLN A 498 -31.36 -23.22 70.14
N LEU A 499 -31.08 -24.11 69.18
CA LEU A 499 -31.83 -24.17 67.91
C LEU A 499 -33.28 -24.62 68.15
N VAL A 500 -33.50 -25.58 69.04
CA VAL A 500 -34.85 -26.03 69.43
C VAL A 500 -35.61 -24.93 70.19
N GLU A 501 -34.91 -24.13 71.00
CA GLU A 501 -35.51 -22.97 71.66
C GLU A 501 -35.83 -21.84 70.68
N LEU A 502 -34.97 -21.56 69.69
CA LEU A 502 -35.27 -20.61 68.61
C LEU A 502 -36.47 -21.07 67.78
N ASP A 503 -36.55 -22.35 67.43
CA ASP A 503 -37.71 -22.91 66.71
C ASP A 503 -38.99 -22.82 67.56
N LYS A 504 -38.90 -22.99 68.89
CA LYS A 504 -40.04 -22.76 69.79
C LYS A 504 -40.47 -21.29 69.83
N ILE A 505 -39.51 -20.37 69.89
CA ILE A 505 -39.79 -18.93 69.91
C ILE A 505 -40.39 -18.49 68.58
N ASN A 506 -39.84 -18.93 67.44
CA ASN A 506 -40.38 -18.64 66.12
C ASN A 506 -41.80 -19.21 65.94
N LEU A 507 -42.07 -20.41 66.47
CA LEU A 507 -43.41 -21.00 66.45
C LEU A 507 -44.39 -20.26 67.38
N LEU A 508 -43.91 -19.70 68.49
CA LEU A 508 -44.69 -18.83 69.37
C LEU A 508 -44.99 -17.49 68.68
N ASP A 509 -44.02 -16.87 68.03
CA ASP A 509 -44.20 -15.64 67.25
C ASP A 509 -45.15 -15.83 66.07
N GLU A 510 -45.09 -16.96 65.35
CA GLU A 510 -46.05 -17.27 64.28
C GLU A 510 -47.47 -17.44 64.84
N LYS A 511 -47.62 -18.08 66.01
CA LYS A 511 -48.92 -18.24 66.67
C LYS A 511 -49.45 -16.93 67.24
N ASP A 512 -48.60 -16.11 67.84
CA ASP A 512 -48.96 -14.79 68.35
C ASP A 512 -49.33 -13.85 67.19
N TYR A 513 -48.67 -13.97 66.04
CA TYR A 513 -49.03 -13.28 64.80
C TYR A 513 -50.36 -13.76 64.22
N ASP A 514 -50.60 -15.07 64.20
CA ASP A 514 -51.88 -15.65 63.77
C ASP A 514 -53.02 -15.26 64.72
N ASP A 515 -52.79 -15.25 66.04
CA ASP A 515 -53.75 -14.78 67.04
C ASP A 515 -54.02 -13.27 66.91
N TYR A 516 -52.99 -12.46 66.61
CA TYR A 516 -53.17 -11.03 66.29
C TYR A 516 -54.01 -10.83 65.03
N LYS A 517 -53.90 -11.72 64.05
CA LYS A 517 -54.67 -11.68 62.79
C LYS A 517 -56.12 -12.19 62.96
N VAL A 518 -56.38 -13.02 63.98
CA VAL A 518 -57.70 -13.60 64.30
C VAL A 518 -58.48 -12.75 65.31
N LEU A 519 -57.85 -11.74 65.94
CA LEU A 519 -58.57 -10.70 66.68
C LEU A 519 -59.65 -10.08 65.77
N PRO A 520 -60.94 -10.21 66.10
CA PRO A 520 -62.00 -9.58 65.32
C PRO A 520 -61.79 -8.07 65.38
N THR A 521 -61.74 -7.43 64.22
CA THR A 521 -61.94 -6.00 64.05
C THR A 521 -63.37 -5.64 64.45
N ASP A 522 -63.71 -5.79 65.73
CA ASP A 522 -64.92 -5.32 66.37
C ASP A 522 -64.48 -4.46 67.56
N MET A 523 -63.98 -3.25 67.26
CA MET A 523 -64.16 -2.05 68.08
C MET A 523 -63.70 -0.82 67.28
N ALA A 524 -64.71 -0.04 66.89
CA ALA A 524 -64.72 1.31 66.28
C ALA A 524 -64.92 1.37 64.76
#